data_AF-A0A226D9P7-F1
#
_entry.id   AF-A0A226D9P7-F1
#
_cell.length_a   1.000
_cell.length_b   1.000
_cell.length_c   1.000
_cell.angle_alpha   90.00
_cell.angle_beta   90.00
_cell.angle_gamma   90.00
#
_symmetry.space_group_name_H-M   'P 1'
#
loop_
_entity.id
_entity.type
_entity.pdbx_description
1 polymer ?
#
loop_
_entity_poly.entity_id
_entity_poly.type
_entity_poly.pdbx_seq_one_letter_code
_entity_poly.pdbx_strand_id
1 'polypeptide(L)'
;MEDDDGSVVIDDDDAGNSQGPAPQGFDPPKLNQGKSWVWKHFSDKEVKKNGQTFVGKACNYCSVVYDLRKSMGSTKTLQTHIRNKHPSKETTMMSGTSVSSYFKPENPQKFDEEQMKSALVDWITSSDQPFSEVENEEFRKFVTSLNPMAQIPTRKTLKKWILELYLDKKDKLINLIQGMESKISITLDSWTSPSQMAFMCITAHYISQDWKQIQLVLDFILALVTDNASNNNTLCRAFAESNKKFCPKDHHTRCIAHIIHLAVTAFINGLKAPPLDSEETDFQPIGAVNKLRKLVVKIRVSPQRRQKFLTACKTSNLKEIALILDCKTRWNSTYEMIMRAIQLKPAVEIMASWEPELRSLALDEHEWATLESTSRFLEIFENASTYLCGDKYPTIQYLIPVYNYLLENIAEFNKSTNQAAEFQSAVMIKSPRSFFKDKNWTQGSIDAVQEKTQQVFTNYAISPVEMSPEKVPTQECSTSLVAQLYKKRKLDERSEFDRYMALPVIAHENNGVPCNRLEWWKANESQFPGLAKMSRDYLATPATSAPSERAFSSAKLLIGNRYKLSSGTISECMCLKSWAKSKILD
;
A
#
# COMPACT_ATOMS: atom_id res chain seq x y z
N MET A 1 46.35 11.01 55.74
CA MET A 1 47.19 10.99 54.53
C MET A 1 46.23 11.17 53.38
N GLU A 2 45.71 12.40 53.33
CA GLU A 2 45.98 13.46 52.31
C GLU A 2 44.92 13.29 51.20
N ASP A 3 43.75 13.94 51.21
CA ASP A 3 43.32 15.36 51.25
C ASP A 3 43.63 16.20 49.98
N ASP A 4 42.61 16.99 49.60
CA ASP A 4 42.45 18.06 48.58
C ASP A 4 42.35 17.66 47.10
N ASP A 5 41.28 18.02 46.33
CA ASP A 5 40.56 19.29 46.08
C ASP A 5 41.35 20.30 45.23
N GLY A 6 40.66 20.97 44.28
CA GLY A 6 41.15 22.20 43.67
C GLY A 6 41.11 22.31 42.13
N SER A 7 39.99 22.84 41.63
CA SER A 7 39.85 23.91 40.63
C SER A 7 41.07 24.51 39.89
N VAL A 8 40.90 24.79 38.59
CA VAL A 8 41.67 25.79 37.78
C VAL A 8 40.69 26.32 36.71
N VAL A 9 40.12 27.53 36.75
CA VAL A 9 40.61 28.93 36.58
C VAL A 9 41.31 29.19 35.23
N ILE A 10 40.78 30.19 34.52
CA ILE A 10 41.14 30.64 33.17
C ILE A 10 42.21 31.73 33.32
N ASP A 11 43.32 31.58 32.59
CA ASP A 11 44.36 32.61 32.46
C ASP A 11 44.11 33.50 31.23
N ASP A 12 44.27 34.80 31.46
CA ASP A 12 44.43 35.88 30.48
C ASP A 12 45.93 36.24 30.33
N ASP A 13 46.22 36.95 29.23
CA ASP A 13 47.43 37.71 28.87
C ASP A 13 48.57 36.99 28.12
N ASP A 14 48.82 37.45 26.89
CA ASP A 14 50.12 38.08 26.60
C ASP A 14 50.07 39.07 25.43
N ALA A 15 50.83 40.16 25.57
CA ALA A 15 50.94 41.29 24.65
C ALA A 15 52.24 41.23 23.84
N GLY A 16 52.17 41.49 22.53
CA GLY A 16 53.35 41.62 21.66
C GLY A 16 53.20 42.79 20.67
N ASN A 17 53.99 43.84 20.87
CA ASN A 17 54.03 45.08 20.11
C ASN A 17 55.12 45.01 19.01
N SER A 18 54.80 45.38 17.76
CA SER A 18 55.79 45.71 16.73
C SER A 18 55.28 46.82 15.81
N GLN A 19 56.04 47.91 15.72
CA GLN A 19 55.76 49.13 14.94
C GLN A 19 56.10 48.97 13.45
N GLY A 20 55.30 49.62 12.58
CA GLY A 20 55.55 49.87 11.15
C GLY A 20 54.60 50.95 10.60
N PRO A 21 54.94 51.67 9.51
CA PRO A 21 54.84 53.13 9.42
C PRO A 21 53.49 53.72 8.94
N ALA A 22 53.36 55.03 9.14
CA ALA A 22 52.18 55.85 8.83
C ALA A 22 51.78 55.87 7.33
N PRO A 23 50.48 55.81 7.00
CA PRO A 23 49.97 56.21 5.71
C PRO A 23 49.44 57.65 5.72
N GLN A 24 49.93 58.41 4.75
CA GLN A 24 49.40 59.69 4.29
C GLN A 24 47.98 59.51 3.69
N GLY A 25 47.13 60.51 3.91
CA GLY A 25 46.01 60.87 3.03
C GLY A 25 44.79 59.94 3.01
N PHE A 26 43.76 60.26 3.79
CA PHE A 26 42.38 59.89 3.45
C PHE A 26 41.47 61.11 3.67
N ASP A 27 40.82 61.55 2.59
CA ASP A 27 39.82 62.61 2.59
C ASP A 27 38.70 62.33 3.59
N PRO A 28 38.12 63.37 4.24
CA PRO A 28 36.98 63.18 5.14
C PRO A 28 35.81 62.53 4.39
N PRO A 29 35.06 61.60 5.01
CA PRO A 29 33.97 60.89 4.36
C PRO A 29 32.91 61.89 3.88
N LYS A 30 32.61 61.86 2.57
CA LYS A 30 31.46 62.56 2.01
C LYS A 30 30.20 62.15 2.77
N LEU A 31 29.52 63.12 3.39
CA LEU A 31 28.24 62.91 4.06
C LEU A 31 27.24 62.31 3.06
N ASN A 32 26.82 61.09 3.33
CA ASN A 32 25.94 60.28 2.51
C ASN A 32 24.52 60.87 2.57
N GLN A 33 24.23 61.88 1.75
CA GLN A 33 22.90 62.46 1.59
C GLN A 33 22.01 61.47 0.82
N GLY A 34 21.18 60.68 1.54
CA GLY A 34 20.19 59.86 0.84
C GLY A 34 19.36 58.81 1.60
N LYS A 35 19.54 58.58 2.91
CA LYS A 35 18.88 57.42 3.56
C LYS A 35 17.70 57.67 4.51
N SER A 36 17.41 58.89 4.94
CA SER A 36 16.25 59.12 5.83
C SER A 36 15.15 59.91 5.14
N TRP A 37 13.90 59.44 5.30
CA TRP A 37 12.70 60.05 4.73
C TRP A 37 12.58 61.54 5.05
N VAL A 38 13.13 61.98 6.18
CA VAL A 38 12.98 63.37 6.66
C VAL A 38 13.64 64.38 5.73
N TRP A 39 14.71 63.99 5.03
CA TRP A 39 15.50 64.92 4.20
C TRP A 39 14.71 65.45 3.00
N LYS A 40 13.65 64.76 2.54
CA LYS A 40 12.77 65.25 1.46
C LYS A 40 11.93 66.48 1.85
N HIS A 41 11.90 66.81 3.14
CA HIS A 41 11.12 67.93 3.68
C HIS A 41 11.96 69.18 3.96
N PHE A 42 13.26 69.17 3.63
CA PHE A 42 14.17 70.28 3.87
C PHE A 42 15.01 70.59 2.63
N SER A 43 15.21 71.88 2.35
CA SER A 43 16.01 72.37 1.22
C SER A 43 17.22 73.18 1.71
N ASP A 44 18.26 73.25 0.89
CA ASP A 44 19.44 74.07 1.18
C ASP A 44 19.12 75.55 1.06
N LYS A 45 19.56 76.35 2.05
CA LYS A 45 19.41 77.80 2.06
C LYS A 45 20.66 78.46 2.62
N GLU A 46 21.18 79.45 1.89
CA GLU A 46 22.30 80.25 2.37
C GLU A 46 21.86 81.20 3.49
N VAL A 47 22.61 81.17 4.59
CA VAL A 47 22.40 82.01 5.76
C VAL A 47 23.69 82.76 6.06
N LYS A 48 23.60 84.09 6.20
CA LYS A 48 24.70 84.93 6.66
C LYS A 48 24.59 85.14 8.17
N LYS A 49 25.62 84.76 8.92
CA LYS A 49 25.70 85.04 10.35
C LYS A 49 27.13 85.40 10.73
N ASN A 50 27.31 86.51 11.45
CA ASN A 50 28.62 87.06 11.84
C ASN A 50 29.60 87.24 10.66
N GLY A 51 29.11 87.77 9.53
CA GLY A 51 29.95 88.07 8.36
C GLY A 51 30.35 86.88 7.48
N GLN A 52 30.01 85.64 7.86
CA GLN A 52 30.25 84.44 7.04
C GLN A 52 28.93 83.85 6.51
N THR A 53 28.94 83.45 5.24
CA THR A 53 27.82 82.75 4.59
C THR A 53 28.00 81.24 4.73
N PHE A 54 26.95 80.52 5.11
CA PHE A 54 26.94 79.05 5.14
C PHE A 54 25.61 78.50 4.61
N VAL A 55 25.63 77.25 4.15
CA VAL A 55 24.43 76.55 3.67
C VAL A 55 23.79 75.80 4.84
N GLY A 56 22.61 76.25 5.27
CA GLY A 56 21.77 75.57 6.25
C GLY A 56 20.61 74.80 5.59
N LYS A 57 19.94 73.94 6.35
CA LYS A 57 18.75 73.21 5.88
C LYS A 57 17.48 73.90 6.36
N ALA A 58 16.75 74.51 5.43
CA ALA A 58 15.48 75.18 5.68
C ALA A 58 14.32 74.18 5.57
N CYS A 59 13.38 74.23 6.51
CA CYS A 59 12.14 73.46 6.41
C CYS A 59 11.31 73.97 5.22
N ASN A 60 10.78 73.07 4.41
CA ASN A 60 9.97 73.44 3.24
C ASN A 60 8.56 73.95 3.63
N TYR A 61 8.19 73.86 4.91
CA TYR A 61 6.84 74.14 5.39
C TYR A 61 6.77 75.26 6.44
N CYS A 62 7.92 75.73 6.93
CA CYS A 62 7.99 76.87 7.84
C CYS A 62 9.33 77.61 7.71
N SER A 63 9.42 78.78 8.34
CA SER A 63 10.57 79.68 8.21
C SER A 63 11.83 79.23 8.98
N VAL A 64 11.84 78.03 9.56
CA VAL A 64 12.94 77.53 10.41
C VAL A 64 14.08 76.98 9.56
N VAL A 65 15.32 77.37 9.90
CA VAL A 65 16.55 76.91 9.24
C VAL A 65 17.53 76.35 10.26
N TYR A 66 18.06 75.16 9.99
CA TYR A 66 19.03 74.46 10.84
C TYR A 66 20.45 74.59 10.28
N ASP A 67 21.42 74.92 11.15
CA ASP A 67 22.85 74.95 10.81
C ASP A 67 23.46 73.55 11.00
N LEU A 68 23.96 72.97 9.91
CA LEU A 68 24.51 71.61 9.90
C LEU A 68 25.93 71.51 10.46
N ARG A 69 26.61 72.62 10.76
CA ARG A 69 27.97 72.62 11.32
C ARG A 69 28.02 72.34 12.83
N LYS A 70 26.88 72.42 13.52
CA LYS A 70 26.74 72.01 14.92
C LYS A 70 26.02 70.67 14.97
N SER A 71 26.29 69.82 15.98
CA SER A 71 25.62 68.50 16.15
C SER A 71 24.08 68.57 16.22
N MET A 72 23.52 69.79 16.25
CA MET A 72 22.09 70.10 16.16
C MET A 72 21.48 69.84 14.76
N GLY A 73 22.28 69.60 13.72
CA GLY A 73 21.83 69.25 12.36
C GLY A 73 21.51 67.77 12.11
N SER A 74 21.40 66.94 13.16
CA SER A 74 21.18 65.50 13.01
C SER A 74 19.83 65.16 12.37
N THR A 75 19.76 64.01 11.69
CA THR A 75 18.52 63.46 11.12
C THR A 75 17.39 63.36 12.18
N LYS A 76 17.74 63.09 13.44
CA LYS A 76 16.78 62.98 14.56
C LYS A 76 16.18 64.34 14.94
N THR A 77 16.97 65.41 14.87
CA THR A 77 16.49 66.78 15.12
C THR A 77 15.47 67.20 14.06
N LEU A 78 15.76 66.92 12.79
CA LEU A 78 14.85 67.22 11.68
C LEU A 78 13.56 66.39 11.76
N GLN A 79 13.66 65.10 12.15
CA GLN A 79 12.48 64.24 12.33
C GLN A 79 11.58 64.76 13.44
N THR A 80 12.18 65.19 14.54
CA THR A 80 11.45 65.77 15.68
C THR A 80 10.77 67.08 15.29
N HIS A 81 11.42 67.92 14.48
CA HIS A 81 10.80 69.13 13.93
C HIS A 81 9.56 68.80 13.11
N ILE A 82 9.64 67.86 12.15
CA ILE A 82 8.49 67.47 11.33
C ILE A 82 7.38 66.88 12.20
N ARG A 83 7.70 65.99 13.15
CA ARG A 83 6.70 65.38 14.04
C ARG A 83 5.95 66.41 14.89
N ASN A 84 6.65 67.43 15.38
CA ASN A 84 6.05 68.39 16.32
C ASN A 84 5.39 69.59 15.62
N LYS A 85 5.93 70.04 14.48
CA LYS A 85 5.44 71.25 13.79
C LYS A 85 4.64 70.94 12.53
N HIS A 86 4.87 69.78 11.92
CA HIS A 86 4.23 69.35 10.66
C HIS A 86 3.78 67.87 10.72
N PRO A 87 3.03 67.43 11.76
CA PRO A 87 2.70 66.02 11.99
C PRO A 87 1.99 65.35 10.80
N SER A 88 1.21 66.10 10.03
CA SER A 88 0.53 65.60 8.82
C SER A 88 1.47 65.25 7.66
N LYS A 89 2.77 65.56 7.76
CA LYS A 89 3.78 65.25 6.74
C LYS A 89 4.67 64.06 7.12
N GLU A 90 4.47 63.47 8.29
CA GLU A 90 5.17 62.24 8.70
C GLU A 90 4.69 61.08 7.81
N THR A 91 5.60 60.50 7.03
CA THR A 91 5.29 59.36 6.18
C THR A 91 5.47 58.09 7.01
N THR A 92 4.39 57.36 7.28
CA THR A 92 4.42 56.10 8.02
C THR A 92 5.26 55.07 7.25
N MET A 93 6.45 54.72 7.75
CA MET A 93 7.14 53.49 7.37
C MET A 93 7.47 52.68 8.61
N MET A 94 7.05 51.42 8.53
CA MET A 94 7.47 50.20 9.23
C MET A 94 8.34 50.40 10.48
N SER A 95 7.77 49.99 11.61
CA SER A 95 8.47 49.72 12.86
C SER A 95 9.76 48.96 12.60
N GLY A 96 10.89 49.55 13.02
CA GLY A 96 12.19 48.91 12.96
C GLY A 96 12.13 47.57 13.69
N THR A 97 12.56 46.51 13.01
CA THR A 97 12.74 45.19 13.59
C THR A 97 13.74 45.31 14.74
N SER A 98 13.28 45.03 15.97
CA SER A 98 14.15 44.90 17.14
C SER A 98 15.29 43.91 16.83
N VAL A 99 16.48 44.11 17.41
CA VAL A 99 17.59 43.13 17.36
C VAL A 99 17.13 41.74 17.84
N SER A 100 16.06 41.67 18.66
CA SER A 100 15.36 40.42 19.02
C SER A 100 14.86 39.61 17.81
N SER A 101 14.59 40.23 16.66
CA SER A 101 14.18 39.54 15.44
C SER A 101 15.30 38.78 14.73
N TYR A 102 16.56 39.14 14.99
CA TYR A 102 17.74 38.38 14.54
C TYR A 102 18.07 37.21 15.48
N PHE A 103 17.57 37.25 16.72
CA PHE A 103 17.61 36.17 17.70
C PHE A 103 16.25 35.48 17.85
N LYS A 104 15.52 35.26 16.75
CA LYS A 104 14.57 34.15 16.76
C LYS A 104 15.44 32.89 16.68
N PRO A 105 15.57 32.07 17.73
CA PRO A 105 15.93 30.69 17.46
C PRO A 105 14.95 30.21 16.40
N GLU A 106 15.43 29.56 15.33
CA GLU A 106 14.56 28.64 14.60
C GLU A 106 13.80 27.89 15.67
N ASN A 107 12.48 28.07 15.70
CA ASN A 107 11.63 27.61 16.80
C ASN A 107 12.03 26.15 17.04
N PRO A 108 12.84 25.82 18.08
CA PRO A 108 13.46 24.52 18.12
C PRO A 108 12.29 23.59 18.25
N GLN A 109 12.07 22.76 17.22
CA GLN A 109 10.84 21.98 17.11
C GLN A 109 10.72 21.22 18.43
N LYS A 110 9.76 21.65 19.26
CA LYS A 110 9.65 21.17 20.63
C LYS A 110 9.41 19.68 20.51
N PHE A 111 10.21 18.87 21.22
CA PHE A 111 10.05 17.43 21.18
C PHE A 111 8.60 17.07 21.55
N ASP A 112 7.92 16.41 20.63
CA ASP A 112 6.54 15.98 20.77
C ASP A 112 6.55 14.48 21.13
N GLU A 113 6.28 14.20 22.41
CA GLU A 113 6.28 12.84 22.95
C GLU A 113 5.16 11.98 22.35
N GLU A 114 4.01 12.56 22.01
CA GLU A 114 2.91 11.84 21.37
C GLU A 114 3.25 11.49 19.92
N GLN A 115 3.94 12.40 19.21
CA GLN A 115 4.46 12.11 17.88
C GLN A 115 5.48 10.96 17.91
N MET A 116 6.40 10.96 18.89
CA MET A 116 7.35 9.85 19.07
C MET A 116 6.60 8.55 19.37
N LYS A 117 5.63 8.57 20.29
CA LYS A 117 4.81 7.41 20.66
C LYS A 117 4.13 6.81 19.43
N SER A 118 3.44 7.64 18.63
CA SER A 118 2.78 7.19 17.40
C SER A 118 3.78 6.58 16.42
N ALA A 119 4.86 7.28 16.12
CA ALA A 119 5.88 6.81 15.17
C ALA A 119 6.53 5.49 15.61
N LEU A 120 6.76 5.31 16.91
CA LEU A 120 7.32 4.08 17.45
C LEU A 120 6.34 2.90 17.33
N VAL A 121 5.06 3.12 17.65
CA VAL A 121 4.02 2.10 17.48
C VAL A 121 3.85 1.73 16.01
N ASP A 122 3.84 2.71 15.11
CA ASP A 122 3.73 2.49 13.67
C ASP A 122 4.91 1.71 13.12
N TRP A 123 6.14 2.03 13.54
CA TRP A 123 7.34 1.29 13.14
C TRP A 123 7.28 -0.18 13.60
N ILE A 124 6.96 -0.41 14.88
CA ILE A 124 6.90 -1.75 15.45
C ILE A 124 5.85 -2.62 14.73
N THR A 125 4.65 -2.08 14.55
CA THR A 125 3.52 -2.83 13.99
C THR A 125 3.61 -2.98 12.47
N SER A 126 3.99 -1.92 11.74
CA SER A 126 4.04 -1.96 10.28
C SER A 126 5.21 -2.80 9.76
N SER A 127 6.33 -2.82 10.48
CA SER A 127 7.55 -3.52 10.08
C SER A 127 7.79 -4.85 10.82
N ASP A 128 6.78 -5.39 11.51
CA ASP A 128 6.83 -6.68 12.22
C ASP A 128 8.04 -6.80 13.19
N GLN A 129 8.40 -5.69 13.85
CA GLN A 129 9.60 -5.63 14.70
C GLN A 129 9.39 -6.31 16.06
N PRO A 130 10.42 -6.92 16.65
CA PRO A 130 10.33 -7.47 18.00
C PRO A 130 10.04 -6.37 19.01
N PHE A 131 9.14 -6.64 19.97
CA PHE A 131 8.89 -5.65 21.02
C PHE A 131 10.10 -5.50 21.97
N SER A 132 11.09 -6.39 21.90
CA SER A 132 12.36 -6.26 22.60
C SER A 132 13.28 -5.20 21.99
N GLU A 133 13.02 -4.71 20.77
CA GLU A 133 13.86 -3.69 20.13
C GLU A 133 13.90 -2.39 20.95
N VAL A 134 12.80 -2.02 21.62
CA VAL A 134 12.77 -0.85 22.52
C VAL A 134 13.60 -1.04 23.80
N GLU A 135 14.06 -2.26 24.08
CA GLU A 135 14.95 -2.60 25.20
C GLU A 135 16.39 -2.84 24.72
N ASN A 136 16.66 -2.78 23.41
CA ASN A 136 18.01 -2.91 22.86
C ASN A 136 18.87 -1.69 23.23
N GLU A 137 20.04 -1.93 23.82
CA GLU A 137 20.92 -0.86 24.31
C GLU A 137 21.48 0.03 23.19
N GLU A 138 21.86 -0.56 22.06
CA GLU A 138 22.40 0.19 20.92
C GLU A 138 21.31 1.02 20.24
N PHE A 139 20.09 0.50 20.13
CA PHE A 139 18.93 1.27 19.66
C PHE A 139 18.64 2.46 20.58
N ARG A 140 18.67 2.26 21.90
CA ARG A 140 18.48 3.35 22.88
C ARG A 140 19.57 4.41 22.75
N LYS A 141 20.85 4.00 22.69
CA LYS A 141 21.98 4.93 22.46
C LYS A 141 21.80 5.73 21.19
N PHE A 142 21.36 5.09 20.10
CA PHE A 142 21.07 5.73 18.82
C PHE A 142 19.95 6.78 18.95
N VAL A 143 18.83 6.48 19.59
CA VAL A 143 17.74 7.47 19.74
C VAL A 143 18.15 8.61 20.67
N THR A 144 18.82 8.30 21.78
CA THR A 144 19.32 9.31 22.74
C THR A 144 20.35 10.24 22.10
N SER A 145 21.19 9.76 21.18
CA SER A 145 22.15 10.61 20.46
C SER A 145 21.48 11.57 19.48
N LEU A 146 20.30 11.21 18.95
CA LEU A 146 19.47 12.09 18.13
C LEU A 146 18.70 13.11 18.97
N ASN A 147 18.12 12.68 20.09
CA ASN A 147 17.44 13.55 21.04
C ASN A 147 17.46 12.95 22.46
N PRO A 148 18.20 13.56 23.41
CA PRO A 148 18.25 13.09 24.79
C PRO A 148 16.90 13.11 25.53
N MET A 149 15.93 13.90 25.06
CA MET A 149 14.58 13.95 25.63
C MET A 149 13.68 12.79 25.18
N ALA A 150 14.06 12.06 24.12
CA ALA A 150 13.29 10.95 23.59
C ALA A 150 13.43 9.69 24.46
N GLN A 151 12.56 9.58 25.47
CA GLN A 151 12.55 8.45 26.39
C GLN A 151 11.89 7.22 25.74
N ILE A 152 12.71 6.22 25.40
CA ILE A 152 12.21 4.97 24.83
C ILE A 152 11.48 4.12 25.90
N PRO A 153 10.26 3.65 25.62
CA PRO A 153 9.46 2.87 26.57
C PRO A 153 10.07 1.49 26.86
N THR A 154 9.55 0.82 27.88
CA THR A 154 9.75 -0.62 28.07
C THR A 154 8.87 -1.42 27.10
N ARG A 155 9.18 -2.70 26.90
CA ARG A 155 8.33 -3.61 26.12
C ARG A 155 6.89 -3.70 26.66
N LYS A 156 6.72 -3.62 27.99
CA LYS A 156 5.39 -3.64 28.64
C LYS A 156 4.60 -2.38 28.31
N THR A 157 5.26 -1.22 28.39
CA THR A 157 4.66 0.07 28.05
C THR A 157 4.30 0.15 26.57
N LEU A 158 5.20 -0.30 25.69
CA LEU A 158 4.93 -0.40 24.24
C LEU A 158 3.71 -1.29 23.94
N LYS A 159 3.63 -2.46 24.57
CA LYS A 159 2.46 -3.34 24.43
C LYS A 159 1.16 -2.63 24.84
N LYS A 160 1.19 -1.86 25.93
CA LYS A 160 0.02 -1.07 26.37
C LYS A 160 -0.36 -0.02 25.33
N TRP A 161 0.61 0.71 24.77
CA TRP A 161 0.36 1.70 23.73
C TRP A 161 -0.24 1.10 22.47
N ILE A 162 0.23 -0.08 22.04
CA ILE A 162 -0.32 -0.83 20.92
C ILE A 162 -1.80 -1.18 21.19
N LEU A 163 -2.12 -1.68 22.38
CA LEU A 163 -3.50 -2.00 22.76
C LEU A 163 -4.40 -0.75 22.78
N GLU A 164 -3.93 0.36 23.36
CA GLU A 164 -4.66 1.63 23.38
C GLU A 164 -4.98 2.12 21.96
N LEU A 165 -3.99 2.11 21.06
CA LEU A 165 -4.18 2.50 19.66
C LEU A 165 -5.12 1.55 18.92
N TYR A 166 -5.02 0.24 19.17
CA TYR A 166 -5.91 -0.76 18.58
C TYR A 166 -7.36 -0.51 18.99
N LEU A 167 -7.63 -0.26 20.27
CA LEU A 167 -8.99 0.00 20.76
C LEU A 167 -9.56 1.29 20.16
N ASP A 168 -8.79 2.38 20.12
CA ASP A 168 -9.20 3.64 19.48
C ASP A 168 -9.53 3.44 17.98
N LYS A 169 -8.63 2.82 17.22
CA LYS A 169 -8.87 2.56 15.79
C LYS A 169 -10.00 1.55 15.57
N LYS A 170 -10.21 0.59 16.48
CA LYS A 170 -11.34 -0.35 16.41
C LYS A 170 -12.67 0.35 16.56
N ASP A 171 -12.80 1.28 17.51
CA ASP A 171 -14.02 2.06 17.68
C ASP A 171 -14.30 2.94 16.44
N LYS A 172 -13.25 3.57 15.89
CA LYS A 172 -13.34 4.31 14.61
C LYS A 172 -13.78 3.40 13.47
N LEU A 173 -13.25 2.18 13.38
CA LEU A 173 -13.62 1.20 12.36
C LEU A 173 -15.08 0.76 12.50
N ILE A 174 -15.56 0.53 13.72
CA ILE A 174 -16.97 0.19 13.99
C ILE A 174 -17.87 1.32 13.50
N ASN A 175 -17.57 2.56 13.85
CA ASN A 175 -18.33 3.73 13.40
C ASN A 175 -18.30 3.89 11.88
N LEU A 176 -17.13 3.68 11.26
CA LEU A 176 -16.99 3.69 9.80
C LEU A 176 -17.91 2.66 9.16
N ILE A 177 -17.84 1.39 9.60
CA ILE A 177 -18.65 0.30 9.04
C ILE A 177 -20.15 0.53 9.26
N GLN A 178 -20.54 1.03 10.43
CA GLN A 178 -21.94 1.33 10.74
C GLN A 178 -22.51 2.47 9.88
N GLY A 179 -21.67 3.43 9.47
CA GLY A 179 -22.05 4.54 8.60
C GLY A 179 -22.00 4.22 7.10
N MET A 180 -21.59 3.02 6.69
CA MET A 180 -21.48 2.67 5.28
C MET A 180 -22.84 2.39 4.65
N GLU A 181 -23.12 3.06 3.54
CA GLU A 181 -24.28 2.76 2.70
C GLU A 181 -24.02 1.62 1.70
N SER A 182 -22.75 1.27 1.48
CA SER A 182 -22.34 0.18 0.59
C SER A 182 -22.24 -1.15 1.31
N LYS A 183 -22.36 -2.24 0.56
CA LYS A 183 -22.11 -3.59 1.06
C LYS A 183 -20.62 -3.81 1.29
N ILE A 184 -20.32 -4.72 2.21
CA ILE A 184 -18.96 -5.17 2.51
C ILE A 184 -18.86 -6.65 2.15
N SER A 185 -17.81 -7.01 1.44
CA SER A 185 -17.44 -8.40 1.18
C SER A 185 -16.46 -8.87 2.25
N ILE A 186 -16.65 -10.08 2.78
CA ILE A 186 -15.78 -10.66 3.81
C ILE A 186 -15.09 -11.90 3.24
N THR A 187 -13.76 -11.92 3.29
CA THR A 187 -12.99 -13.15 3.04
C THR A 187 -12.53 -13.75 4.35
N LEU A 188 -12.72 -15.05 4.47
CA LEU A 188 -12.30 -15.86 5.60
C LEU A 188 -11.23 -16.83 5.11
N ASP A 189 -10.13 -16.89 5.82
CA ASP A 189 -9.12 -17.91 5.58
C ASP A 189 -8.55 -18.38 6.91
N SER A 190 -8.05 -19.60 6.91
CA SER A 190 -7.50 -20.22 8.11
C SER A 190 -6.14 -20.82 7.84
N TRP A 191 -5.24 -20.65 8.80
CA TRP A 191 -3.86 -21.09 8.70
C TRP A 191 -3.38 -21.65 10.01
N THR A 192 -2.70 -22.81 9.94
CA THR A 192 -2.01 -23.40 11.08
C THR A 192 -0.55 -22.99 11.07
N SER A 193 -0.10 -22.37 12.16
CA SER A 193 1.27 -21.91 12.34
C SER A 193 2.26 -23.08 12.46
N PRO A 194 3.56 -22.85 12.24
CA PRO A 194 4.61 -23.82 12.53
C PRO A 194 4.60 -24.30 14.00
N SER A 195 4.08 -23.49 14.92
CA SER A 195 3.87 -23.83 16.33
C SER A 195 2.55 -24.56 16.60
N GLN A 196 1.88 -25.09 15.57
CA GLN A 196 0.61 -25.82 15.66
C GLN A 196 -0.57 -25.00 16.22
N MET A 197 -0.52 -23.68 16.06
CA MET A 197 -1.62 -22.79 16.44
C MET A 197 -2.44 -22.44 15.19
N ALA A 198 -3.73 -22.71 15.21
CA ALA A 198 -4.63 -22.36 14.12
C ALA A 198 -5.19 -20.94 14.29
N PHE A 199 -5.05 -20.12 13.26
CA PHE A 199 -5.56 -18.76 13.19
C PHE A 199 -6.58 -18.64 12.05
N MET A 200 -7.63 -17.85 12.25
CA MET A 200 -8.54 -17.43 11.19
C MET A 200 -8.41 -15.92 10.99
N CYS A 201 -8.20 -15.50 9.75
CA CYS A 201 -8.13 -14.09 9.37
C CYS A 201 -9.44 -13.68 8.71
N ILE A 202 -10.06 -12.62 9.24
CA ILE A 202 -11.29 -12.02 8.74
C ILE A 202 -10.93 -10.71 8.06
N THR A 203 -11.13 -10.63 6.75
CA THR A 203 -10.77 -9.43 5.97
C THR A 203 -12.01 -8.87 5.30
N ALA A 204 -12.28 -7.59 5.52
CA ALA A 204 -13.32 -6.82 4.84
C ALA A 204 -12.78 -6.17 3.57
N HIS A 205 -13.65 -6.11 2.56
CA HIS A 205 -13.39 -5.51 1.26
C HIS A 205 -14.57 -4.66 0.85
N TYR A 206 -14.29 -3.43 0.43
CA TYR A 206 -15.28 -2.51 -0.11
C TYR A 206 -14.62 -1.53 -1.08
N ILE A 207 -15.43 -0.81 -1.86
CA ILE A 207 -14.96 0.28 -2.72
C ILE A 207 -15.41 1.59 -2.10
N SER A 208 -14.48 2.52 -1.88
CA SER A 208 -14.77 3.85 -1.33
C SER A 208 -15.55 4.71 -2.33
N GLN A 209 -16.11 5.83 -1.86
CA GLN A 209 -16.77 6.82 -2.73
C GLN A 209 -15.82 7.36 -3.82
N ASP A 210 -14.52 7.42 -3.55
CA ASP A 210 -13.49 7.82 -4.52
C ASP A 210 -13.14 6.75 -5.58
N TRP A 211 -13.84 5.62 -5.57
CA TRP A 211 -13.59 4.44 -6.41
C TRP A 211 -12.24 3.77 -6.15
N LYS A 212 -11.81 3.77 -4.89
CA LYS A 212 -10.61 3.03 -4.45
C LYS A 212 -11.02 1.75 -3.75
N GLN A 213 -10.41 0.64 -4.15
CA GLN A 213 -10.60 -0.62 -3.46
C GLN A 213 -9.88 -0.58 -2.11
N ILE A 214 -10.62 -0.90 -1.05
CA ILE A 214 -10.15 -0.93 0.32
C ILE A 214 -10.18 -2.36 0.84
N GLN A 215 -9.10 -2.75 1.50
CA GLN A 215 -8.96 -4.02 2.21
C GLN A 215 -8.57 -3.75 3.66
N LEU A 216 -9.32 -4.29 4.62
CA LEU A 216 -9.07 -4.15 6.06
C LEU A 216 -9.15 -5.50 6.76
N VAL A 217 -8.12 -5.87 7.51
CA VAL A 217 -8.22 -6.99 8.47
C VAL A 217 -9.11 -6.54 9.62
N LEU A 218 -10.28 -7.17 9.77
CA LEU A 218 -11.22 -6.89 10.86
C LEU A 218 -10.77 -7.57 12.15
N ASP A 219 -10.32 -8.82 12.05
CA ASP A 219 -9.83 -9.59 13.18
C ASP A 219 -8.90 -10.72 12.69
N PHE A 220 -8.03 -11.15 13.59
CA PHE A 220 -7.09 -12.24 13.39
C PHE A 220 -7.13 -13.16 14.61
N ILE A 221 -8.10 -14.07 14.60
CA ILE A 221 -8.49 -14.83 15.79
C ILE A 221 -7.73 -16.15 15.90
N LEU A 222 -7.37 -16.53 17.11
CA LEU A 222 -6.99 -17.92 17.40
C LEU A 222 -8.26 -18.76 17.29
N ALA A 223 -8.29 -19.71 16.35
CA ALA A 223 -9.47 -20.51 16.08
C ALA A 223 -9.10 -21.98 15.99
N LEU A 224 -9.90 -22.85 16.63
CA LEU A 224 -9.84 -24.30 16.42
C LEU A 224 -10.51 -24.61 15.09
N VAL A 225 -9.84 -24.28 13.98
CA VAL A 225 -10.39 -24.50 12.64
C VAL A 225 -10.03 -25.90 12.18
N THR A 226 -11.03 -26.70 11.84
CA THR A 226 -10.84 -27.86 10.96
C THR A 226 -11.01 -27.36 9.52
N ASP A 227 -10.12 -27.75 8.62
CA ASP A 227 -9.81 -27.13 7.34
C ASP A 227 -10.72 -27.57 6.17
N ASN A 228 -12.04 -27.60 6.38
CA ASN A 228 -12.97 -28.10 5.38
C ASN A 228 -13.92 -27.04 4.81
N ALA A 229 -14.16 -27.09 3.50
CA ALA A 229 -15.18 -26.31 2.81
C ALA A 229 -16.60 -26.48 3.42
N SER A 230 -16.86 -27.62 4.08
CA SER A 230 -18.10 -27.87 4.84
C SER A 230 -18.26 -26.97 6.07
N ASN A 231 -17.16 -26.55 6.69
CA ASN A 231 -17.19 -25.68 7.87
C ASN A 231 -17.57 -24.25 7.48
N ASN A 232 -17.12 -23.75 6.33
CA ASN A 232 -17.60 -22.47 5.80
C ASN A 232 -19.11 -22.49 5.54
N ASN A 233 -19.64 -23.59 5.01
CA ASN A 233 -21.09 -23.74 4.85
C ASN A 233 -21.84 -23.77 6.19
N THR A 234 -21.21 -24.28 7.24
CA THR A 234 -21.77 -24.31 8.61
C THR A 234 -21.74 -22.91 9.23
N LEU A 235 -20.64 -22.19 9.07
CA LEU A 235 -20.51 -20.79 9.49
C LEU A 235 -21.54 -19.89 8.80
N CYS A 236 -21.71 -20.01 7.47
CA CYS A 236 -22.72 -19.23 6.75
C CYS A 236 -24.14 -19.52 7.27
N ARG A 237 -24.44 -20.78 7.61
CA ARG A 237 -25.74 -21.15 8.20
C ARG A 237 -25.94 -20.54 9.58
N ALA A 238 -24.94 -20.63 10.45
CA ALA A 238 -24.98 -20.01 11.79
C ALA A 238 -25.10 -18.47 11.70
N PHE A 239 -24.41 -17.83 10.74
CA PHE A 239 -24.51 -16.39 10.53
C PHE A 239 -25.88 -15.97 10.00
N ALA A 240 -26.53 -16.78 9.16
CA ALA A 240 -27.90 -16.54 8.71
C ALA A 240 -28.93 -16.63 9.86
N GLU A 241 -28.64 -17.42 10.90
CA GLU A 241 -29.50 -17.50 12.08
C GLU A 241 -29.53 -16.19 12.86
N SER A 242 -28.37 -15.54 13.02
CA SER A 242 -28.21 -14.26 13.73
C SER A 242 -28.49 -13.03 12.85
N ASN A 243 -28.30 -13.14 11.53
CA ASN A 243 -28.57 -12.07 10.57
C ASN A 243 -29.55 -12.54 9.48
N LYS A 244 -30.84 -12.28 9.69
CA LYS A 244 -31.91 -12.69 8.77
C LYS A 244 -31.82 -12.06 7.37
N LYS A 245 -31.04 -10.99 7.19
CA LYS A 245 -30.79 -10.39 5.86
C LYS A 245 -29.75 -11.19 5.05
N PHE A 246 -28.95 -12.03 5.70
CA PHE A 246 -27.94 -12.84 5.05
C PHE A 246 -28.52 -14.19 4.58
N CYS A 247 -28.58 -14.37 3.27
CA CYS A 247 -28.87 -15.66 2.64
C CYS A 247 -27.56 -16.36 2.22
N PRO A 248 -27.22 -17.55 2.75
CA PRO A 248 -26.02 -18.28 2.37
C PRO A 248 -25.94 -18.63 0.87
N LYS A 249 -27.08 -18.87 0.21
CA LYS A 249 -27.08 -19.22 -1.22
C LYS A 249 -26.73 -18.03 -2.12
N ASP A 250 -27.13 -16.83 -1.71
CA ASP A 250 -26.99 -15.62 -2.53
C ASP A 250 -25.76 -14.79 -2.16
N HIS A 251 -25.23 -14.95 -0.94
CA HIS A 251 -24.14 -14.12 -0.41
C HIS A 251 -22.83 -14.88 -0.15
N HIS A 252 -22.78 -16.20 -0.35
CA HIS A 252 -21.54 -16.98 -0.22
C HIS A 252 -20.98 -17.33 -1.61
N THR A 253 -19.78 -16.82 -1.88
CA THR A 253 -19.00 -17.13 -3.09
C THR A 253 -17.89 -18.12 -2.76
N ARG A 254 -17.70 -19.15 -3.60
CA ARG A 254 -16.60 -20.10 -3.44
C ARG A 254 -15.28 -19.50 -3.89
N CYS A 255 -14.20 -19.81 -3.18
CA CYS A 255 -12.85 -19.39 -3.55
C CYS A 255 -12.37 -20.11 -4.80
N ILE A 256 -12.09 -19.39 -5.89
CA ILE A 256 -11.62 -19.97 -7.16
C ILE A 256 -10.23 -20.60 -7.03
N ALA A 257 -9.36 -20.04 -6.19
CA ALA A 257 -8.03 -20.62 -5.95
C ALA A 257 -8.15 -22.04 -5.34
N HIS A 258 -9.16 -22.28 -4.50
CA HIS A 258 -9.44 -23.62 -3.99
C HIS A 258 -9.97 -24.56 -5.07
N ILE A 259 -10.82 -24.07 -5.99
CA ILE A 259 -11.31 -24.87 -7.12
C ILE A 259 -10.16 -25.26 -8.05
N ILE A 260 -9.29 -24.31 -8.41
CA ILE A 260 -8.06 -24.55 -9.17
C ILE A 260 -7.17 -25.56 -8.43
N HIS A 261 -7.01 -25.39 -7.12
CA HIS A 261 -6.22 -26.32 -6.32
C HIS A 261 -6.74 -27.75 -6.38
N LEU A 262 -8.05 -27.97 -6.27
CA LEU A 262 -8.66 -29.29 -6.39
C LEU A 262 -8.45 -29.90 -7.79
N ALA A 263 -8.66 -29.10 -8.83
CA ALA A 263 -8.46 -29.51 -10.22
C ALA A 263 -7.02 -29.96 -10.51
N VAL A 264 -6.04 -29.14 -10.13
CA VAL A 264 -4.62 -29.44 -10.37
C VAL A 264 -4.15 -30.59 -9.48
N THR A 265 -4.62 -30.68 -8.24
CA THR A 265 -4.29 -31.80 -7.35
C THR A 265 -4.82 -33.12 -7.90
N ALA A 266 -6.04 -33.13 -8.48
CA ALA A 266 -6.57 -34.30 -9.16
C ALA A 266 -5.68 -34.72 -10.34
N PHE A 267 -5.19 -33.76 -11.13
CA PHE A 267 -4.23 -34.04 -12.21
C PHE A 267 -2.91 -34.61 -11.68
N ILE A 268 -2.27 -33.96 -10.70
CA ILE A 268 -0.98 -34.40 -10.11
C ILE A 268 -1.11 -35.79 -9.47
N ASN A 269 -2.27 -36.12 -8.90
CA ASN A 269 -2.55 -37.44 -8.35
C ASN A 269 -2.90 -38.45 -9.44
N GLY A 270 -3.55 -38.04 -10.53
CA GLY A 270 -3.80 -38.85 -11.73
C GLY A 270 -2.51 -39.33 -12.38
N LEU A 271 -1.44 -38.53 -12.33
CA LEU A 271 -0.06 -38.95 -12.71
C LEU A 271 0.51 -40.08 -11.82
N LYS A 272 -0.23 -40.59 -10.83
CA LYS A 272 0.21 -41.64 -9.87
C LYS A 272 -0.65 -42.91 -9.86
N ALA A 273 -1.64 -43.11 -10.74
CA ALA A 273 -2.51 -44.29 -10.69
C ALA A 273 -2.41 -45.17 -11.97
N PRO A 274 -2.26 -46.51 -11.84
CA PRO A 274 -2.60 -47.42 -12.93
C PRO A 274 -4.13 -47.56 -13.06
N PRO A 275 -4.66 -48.05 -14.20
CA PRO A 275 -6.09 -48.23 -14.43
C PRO A 275 -6.72 -49.19 -13.39
N LEU A 276 -8.01 -49.00 -13.10
CA LEU A 276 -8.75 -49.78 -12.10
C LEU A 276 -8.86 -51.29 -12.41
N ASP A 277 -8.48 -51.74 -13.62
CA ASP A 277 -8.69 -53.11 -14.08
C ASP A 277 -7.41 -53.82 -14.58
N SER A 278 -6.20 -53.35 -14.26
CA SER A 278 -4.96 -54.04 -14.67
C SER A 278 -4.39 -54.94 -13.57
N GLU A 279 -4.50 -56.26 -13.74
CA GLU A 279 -3.81 -57.28 -12.94
C GLU A 279 -2.32 -57.45 -13.34
N GLU A 280 -1.61 -56.37 -13.70
CA GLU A 280 -0.17 -56.42 -13.92
C GLU A 280 0.58 -55.88 -12.70
N THR A 281 1.17 -56.80 -11.94
CA THR A 281 1.98 -56.54 -10.73
C THR A 281 3.40 -56.01 -11.02
N ASP A 282 3.62 -55.33 -12.15
CA ASP A 282 4.94 -54.74 -12.46
C ASP A 282 4.86 -53.30 -13.02
N PHE A 283 3.84 -52.54 -12.61
CA PHE A 283 3.83 -51.10 -12.83
C PHE A 283 4.56 -50.38 -11.69
N GLN A 284 5.80 -49.90 -11.94
CA GLN A 284 6.50 -48.98 -11.01
C GLN A 284 6.35 -47.52 -11.46
N PRO A 285 5.37 -46.75 -10.93
CA PRO A 285 5.33 -45.31 -11.20
C PRO A 285 6.26 -44.57 -10.21
N ILE A 286 7.56 -44.53 -10.49
CA ILE A 286 8.37 -43.40 -10.01
C ILE A 286 8.23 -42.28 -11.05
N GLY A 287 7.06 -41.63 -11.13
CA GLY A 287 6.88 -40.49 -12.04
C GLY A 287 7.99 -39.45 -11.84
N ALA A 288 8.44 -38.81 -12.92
CA ALA A 288 9.59 -37.89 -12.92
C ALA A 288 9.53 -36.83 -11.80
N VAL A 289 8.32 -36.34 -11.49
CA VAL A 289 8.07 -35.41 -10.37
C VAL A 289 8.41 -36.03 -9.00
N ASN A 290 8.05 -37.29 -8.76
CA ASN A 290 8.39 -38.00 -7.51
C ASN A 290 9.89 -38.29 -7.42
N LYS A 291 10.53 -38.65 -8.53
CA LYS A 291 11.99 -38.88 -8.58
C LYS A 291 12.75 -37.58 -8.27
N LEU A 292 12.35 -36.48 -8.92
CA LEU A 292 12.86 -35.15 -8.64
C LEU A 292 12.67 -34.79 -7.16
N ARG A 293 11.48 -35.00 -6.59
CA ARG A 293 11.20 -34.73 -5.17
C ARG A 293 12.17 -35.47 -4.25
N LYS A 294 12.40 -36.77 -4.49
CA LYS A 294 13.35 -37.58 -3.70
C LYS A 294 14.79 -37.04 -3.81
N LEU A 295 15.21 -36.66 -5.02
CA LEU A 295 16.52 -36.06 -5.27
C LEU A 295 16.69 -34.75 -4.50
N VAL A 296 15.71 -33.84 -4.59
CA VAL A 296 15.71 -32.55 -3.89
C VAL A 296 15.78 -32.75 -2.36
N VAL A 297 15.01 -33.68 -1.81
CA VAL A 297 15.06 -34.01 -0.37
C VAL A 297 16.48 -34.45 0.02
N LYS A 298 17.10 -35.38 -0.72
CA LYS A 298 18.44 -35.89 -0.40
C LYS A 298 19.52 -34.81 -0.46
N ILE A 299 19.43 -33.87 -1.41
CA ILE A 299 20.35 -32.73 -1.50
C ILE A 299 20.10 -31.76 -0.34
N ARG A 300 18.84 -31.43 -0.05
CA ARG A 300 18.50 -30.45 0.98
C ARG A 300 18.68 -30.95 2.40
N VAL A 301 18.64 -32.24 2.69
CA VAL A 301 18.79 -32.71 4.09
C VAL A 301 20.24 -32.62 4.57
N SER A 302 21.24 -32.83 3.71
CA SER A 302 22.66 -32.78 4.10
C SER A 302 23.27 -31.39 3.90
N PRO A 303 23.87 -30.77 4.93
CA PRO A 303 24.62 -29.51 4.79
C PRO A 303 25.76 -29.60 3.76
N GLN A 304 26.48 -30.74 3.73
CA GLN A 304 27.56 -30.97 2.78
C GLN A 304 27.03 -31.02 1.34
N ARG A 305 25.90 -31.70 1.11
CA ARG A 305 25.27 -31.76 -0.22
C ARG A 305 24.72 -30.42 -0.66
N ARG A 306 24.18 -29.60 0.25
CA ARG A 306 23.79 -28.21 -0.06
C ARG A 306 24.99 -27.41 -0.56
N GLN A 307 26.12 -27.47 0.15
CA GLN A 307 27.33 -26.74 -0.25
C GLN A 307 27.87 -27.23 -1.59
N LYS A 308 27.95 -28.56 -1.79
CA LYS A 308 28.35 -29.16 -3.06
C LYS A 308 27.43 -28.77 -4.21
N PHE A 309 26.11 -28.68 -3.97
CA PHE A 309 25.17 -28.24 -4.98
C PHE A 309 25.39 -26.78 -5.37
N LEU A 310 25.68 -25.88 -4.42
CA LEU A 310 26.06 -24.50 -4.75
C LEU A 310 27.37 -24.45 -5.56
N THR A 311 28.33 -25.33 -5.25
CA THR A 311 29.53 -25.51 -6.08
C THR A 311 29.19 -26.01 -7.49
N ALA A 312 28.26 -26.95 -7.64
CA ALA A 312 27.79 -27.42 -8.94
C ALA A 312 27.10 -26.31 -9.75
N CYS A 313 26.32 -25.44 -9.09
CA CYS A 313 25.77 -24.22 -9.71
C CYS A 313 26.90 -23.32 -10.23
N LYS A 314 27.91 -23.04 -9.40
CA LYS A 314 29.07 -22.23 -9.77
C LYS A 314 29.86 -22.84 -10.94
N THR A 315 30.11 -24.15 -10.92
CA THR A 315 30.77 -24.89 -12.02
C THR A 315 29.98 -24.80 -13.32
N SER A 316 28.65 -24.75 -13.23
CA SER A 316 27.75 -24.61 -14.39
C SER A 316 27.52 -23.15 -14.81
N ASN A 317 28.22 -22.18 -14.22
CA ASN A 317 28.00 -20.75 -14.43
C ASN A 317 26.54 -20.30 -14.15
N LEU A 318 25.90 -20.92 -13.16
CA LEU A 318 24.54 -20.62 -12.71
C LEU A 318 24.57 -19.83 -11.39
N LYS A 319 23.48 -19.09 -11.12
CA LYS A 319 23.30 -18.42 -9.83
C LYS A 319 23.30 -19.43 -8.69
N GLU A 320 24.07 -19.17 -7.65
CA GLU A 320 24.20 -20.02 -6.45
C GLU A 320 22.92 -19.94 -5.58
N ILE A 321 21.86 -20.62 -6.02
CA ILE A 321 20.58 -20.69 -5.31
C ILE A 321 20.21 -22.13 -5.00
N ALA A 322 19.55 -22.35 -3.87
CA ALA A 322 19.09 -23.68 -3.47
C ALA A 322 17.92 -24.18 -4.32
N LEU A 323 17.83 -25.51 -4.50
CA LEU A 323 16.62 -26.18 -5.00
C LEU A 323 15.43 -25.92 -4.07
N ILE A 324 14.22 -25.83 -4.62
CA ILE A 324 12.97 -25.71 -3.86
C ILE A 324 12.42 -27.10 -3.61
N LEU A 325 12.03 -27.41 -2.37
CA LEU A 325 11.24 -28.60 -2.06
C LEU A 325 9.78 -28.19 -1.98
N ASP A 326 8.92 -28.95 -2.65
CA ASP A 326 7.49 -28.70 -2.67
C ASP A 326 6.80 -29.01 -1.33
N CYS A 327 5.68 -28.34 -1.11
CA CYS A 327 4.74 -28.60 -0.05
C CYS A 327 3.64 -29.54 -0.57
N LYS A 328 3.48 -30.70 0.09
CA LYS A 328 2.53 -31.75 -0.33
C LYS A 328 1.08 -31.25 -0.50
N THR A 329 0.69 -30.20 0.23
CA THR A 329 -0.67 -29.68 0.27
C THR A 329 -0.92 -28.50 -0.67
N ARG A 330 0.07 -28.05 -1.46
CA ARG A 330 -0.08 -26.88 -2.37
C ARG A 330 0.57 -27.14 -3.73
N TRP A 331 -0.24 -27.29 -4.77
CA TRP A 331 0.25 -27.62 -6.12
C TRP A 331 1.25 -26.59 -6.69
N ASN A 332 1.11 -25.28 -6.41
CA ASN A 332 2.04 -24.25 -6.91
C ASN A 332 3.48 -24.52 -6.46
N SER A 333 3.66 -25.06 -5.25
CA SER A 333 4.99 -25.41 -4.76
C SER A 333 5.63 -26.60 -5.50
N THR A 334 4.80 -27.48 -6.10
CA THR A 334 5.27 -28.52 -7.02
C THR A 334 5.73 -27.89 -8.33
N TYR A 335 4.97 -26.95 -8.89
CA TYR A 335 5.37 -26.18 -10.07
C TYR A 335 6.71 -25.45 -9.84
N GLU A 336 6.85 -24.73 -8.72
CA GLU A 336 8.07 -24.02 -8.33
C GLU A 336 9.29 -24.96 -8.16
N MET A 337 9.08 -26.15 -7.58
CA MET A 337 10.13 -27.17 -7.47
C MET A 337 10.61 -27.62 -8.87
N ILE A 338 9.68 -27.89 -9.78
CA ILE A 338 9.99 -28.33 -11.15
C ILE A 338 10.70 -27.21 -11.91
N MET A 339 10.16 -25.99 -11.91
CA MET A 339 10.76 -24.84 -12.59
C MET A 339 12.17 -24.54 -12.07
N ARG A 340 12.38 -24.56 -10.74
CA ARG A 340 13.70 -24.39 -10.15
C ARG A 340 14.67 -25.49 -10.56
N ALA A 341 14.20 -26.73 -10.65
CA ALA A 341 15.04 -27.85 -11.08
C ALA A 341 15.44 -27.73 -12.56
N ILE A 342 14.50 -27.36 -13.44
CA ILE A 342 14.76 -27.12 -14.88
C ILE A 342 15.76 -25.97 -15.04
N GLN A 343 15.56 -24.85 -14.33
CA GLN A 343 16.51 -23.71 -14.34
C GLN A 343 17.93 -24.13 -13.91
N LEU A 344 18.04 -25.13 -13.03
CA LEU A 344 19.31 -25.62 -12.50
C LEU A 344 19.69 -26.99 -13.07
N LYS A 345 19.13 -27.42 -14.21
CA LYS A 345 19.33 -28.76 -14.79
C LYS A 345 20.82 -29.16 -14.83
N PRO A 346 21.75 -28.33 -15.35
CA PRO A 346 23.18 -28.69 -15.38
C PRO A 346 23.76 -28.97 -13.98
N ALA A 347 23.40 -28.17 -12.98
CA ALA A 347 23.87 -28.36 -11.61
C ALA A 347 23.26 -29.61 -10.95
N VAL A 348 22.00 -29.93 -11.27
CA VAL A 348 21.32 -31.14 -10.80
C VAL A 348 22.00 -32.39 -11.36
N GLU A 349 22.35 -32.39 -12.64
CA GLU A 349 23.04 -33.50 -13.31
C GLU A 349 24.46 -33.69 -12.77
N ILE A 350 25.22 -32.60 -12.62
CA ILE A 350 26.54 -32.62 -12.00
C ILE A 350 26.44 -33.21 -10.59
N MET A 351 25.47 -32.75 -9.79
CA MET A 351 25.29 -33.24 -8.42
C MET A 351 24.98 -34.73 -8.37
N ALA A 352 24.17 -35.24 -9.29
CA ALA A 352 23.90 -36.67 -9.42
C ALA A 352 25.15 -37.47 -9.83
N SER A 353 26.05 -36.87 -10.62
CA SER A 353 27.32 -37.50 -11.01
C SER A 353 28.34 -37.58 -9.86
N TRP A 354 28.45 -36.51 -9.07
CA TRP A 354 29.40 -36.34 -7.96
C TRP A 354 29.05 -37.17 -6.73
N GLU A 355 27.77 -37.45 -6.50
CA GLU A 355 27.31 -38.22 -5.34
C GLU A 355 26.80 -39.61 -5.77
N PRO A 356 27.55 -40.70 -5.48
CA PRO A 356 27.17 -42.05 -5.87
C PRO A 356 25.75 -42.45 -5.45
N GLU A 357 25.32 -42.05 -4.25
CA GLU A 357 23.97 -42.31 -3.73
C GLU A 357 22.85 -41.62 -4.52
N LEU A 358 23.15 -40.52 -5.23
CA LEU A 358 22.18 -39.77 -6.02
C LEU A 358 22.06 -40.29 -7.46
N ARG A 359 22.99 -41.13 -7.93
CA ARG A 359 22.97 -41.68 -9.30
C ARG A 359 21.69 -42.46 -9.59
N SER A 360 21.16 -43.20 -8.61
CA SER A 360 19.87 -43.92 -8.73
C SER A 360 18.66 -42.99 -8.91
N LEU A 361 18.80 -41.71 -8.58
CA LEU A 361 17.79 -40.68 -8.72
C LEU A 361 18.10 -39.70 -9.86
N ALA A 362 19.16 -39.93 -10.64
CA ALA A 362 19.49 -39.13 -11.81
C ALA A 362 18.33 -39.18 -12.81
N LEU A 363 17.88 -38.00 -13.24
CA LEU A 363 16.81 -37.85 -14.22
C LEU A 363 17.39 -38.06 -15.62
N ASP A 364 16.77 -38.92 -16.43
CA ASP A 364 17.12 -39.07 -17.84
C ASP A 364 16.46 -37.99 -18.72
N GLU A 365 16.82 -37.94 -20.00
CA GLU A 365 16.27 -36.95 -20.94
C GLU A 365 14.75 -37.07 -21.13
N HIS A 366 14.19 -38.28 -21.03
CA HIS A 366 12.74 -38.48 -21.13
C HIS A 366 12.04 -37.93 -19.89
N GLU A 367 12.56 -38.21 -18.70
CA GLU A 367 12.04 -37.67 -17.44
C GLU A 367 12.15 -36.15 -17.38
N TRP A 368 13.24 -35.56 -17.88
CA TRP A 368 13.34 -34.09 -18.03
C TRP A 368 12.28 -33.54 -18.99
N ALA A 369 12.05 -34.18 -20.14
CA ALA A 369 11.00 -33.78 -21.07
C ALA A 369 9.60 -33.91 -20.42
N THR A 370 9.35 -34.94 -19.60
CA THR A 370 8.12 -35.07 -18.81
C THR A 370 7.96 -33.91 -17.82
N LEU A 371 9.04 -33.52 -17.13
CA LEU A 371 9.03 -32.40 -16.19
C LEU A 371 8.75 -31.07 -16.89
N GLU A 372 9.34 -30.82 -18.06
CA GLU A 372 9.09 -29.63 -18.88
C GLU A 372 7.66 -29.60 -19.43
N SER A 373 7.12 -30.74 -19.86
CA SER A 373 5.72 -30.84 -20.28
C SER A 373 4.77 -30.57 -19.11
N THR A 374 5.07 -31.16 -17.94
CA THR A 374 4.31 -30.95 -16.70
C THR A 374 4.35 -29.49 -16.26
N SER A 375 5.52 -28.83 -16.31
CA SER A 375 5.63 -27.43 -15.91
C SER A 375 4.84 -26.51 -16.83
N ARG A 376 4.86 -26.74 -18.15
CA ARG A 376 4.03 -25.99 -19.12
C ARG A 376 2.53 -26.13 -18.83
N PHE A 377 2.08 -27.32 -18.45
CA PHE A 377 0.68 -27.52 -18.06
C PHE A 377 0.33 -26.78 -16.76
N LEU A 378 1.17 -26.90 -15.73
CA LEU A 378 0.96 -26.25 -14.44
C LEU A 378 1.05 -24.72 -14.53
N GLU A 379 1.87 -24.19 -15.44
CA GLU A 379 2.03 -22.75 -15.69
C GLU A 379 0.71 -22.07 -16.10
N ILE A 380 -0.17 -22.76 -16.83
CA ILE A 380 -1.52 -22.28 -17.17
C ILE A 380 -2.29 -21.90 -15.89
N PHE A 381 -2.23 -22.75 -14.87
CA PHE A 381 -2.91 -22.53 -13.60
C PHE A 381 -2.17 -21.52 -12.72
N GLU A 382 -0.85 -21.41 -12.84
CA GLU A 382 -0.03 -20.44 -12.09
C GLU A 382 -0.34 -19.02 -12.54
N ASN A 383 -0.39 -18.81 -13.85
CA ASN A 383 -0.77 -17.53 -14.46
C ASN A 383 -2.18 -17.11 -14.03
N ALA A 384 -3.14 -18.04 -14.12
CA ALA A 384 -4.53 -17.80 -13.69
C ALA A 384 -4.63 -17.47 -12.19
N SER A 385 -3.95 -18.24 -11.33
CA SER A 385 -3.99 -18.06 -9.88
C SER A 385 -3.34 -16.76 -9.46
N THR A 386 -2.16 -16.45 -10.01
CA THR A 386 -1.42 -15.21 -9.73
C THR A 386 -2.27 -13.99 -10.08
N TYR A 387 -2.94 -14.01 -11.23
CA TYR A 387 -3.83 -12.92 -11.65
C TYR A 387 -5.03 -12.76 -10.70
N LEU A 388 -5.72 -13.85 -10.34
CA LEU A 388 -6.89 -13.79 -9.44
C LEU A 388 -6.55 -13.49 -7.97
N CYS A 389 -5.27 -13.55 -7.60
CA CYS A 389 -4.76 -13.17 -6.28
C CYS A 389 -4.31 -11.69 -6.20
N GLY A 390 -4.45 -10.93 -7.28
CA GLY A 390 -4.09 -9.51 -7.34
C GLY A 390 -4.80 -8.64 -6.30
N ASP A 391 -4.16 -7.55 -5.87
CA ASP A 391 -4.65 -6.62 -4.84
C ASP A 391 -4.80 -5.17 -5.32
N LYS A 392 -4.46 -4.92 -6.59
CA LYS A 392 -4.50 -3.59 -7.20
C LYS A 392 -5.75 -3.34 -8.05
N TYR A 393 -6.59 -4.35 -8.23
CA TYR A 393 -7.77 -4.30 -9.07
C TYR A 393 -8.86 -5.25 -8.56
N PRO A 394 -10.14 -5.01 -8.91
CA PRO A 394 -11.23 -5.93 -8.62
C PRO A 394 -11.00 -7.26 -9.33
N THR A 395 -10.90 -8.37 -8.58
CA THR A 395 -10.56 -9.68 -9.16
C THR A 395 -11.79 -10.46 -9.62
N ILE A 396 -12.96 -10.28 -8.99
CA ILE A 396 -14.18 -11.03 -9.32
C ILE A 396 -14.64 -10.84 -10.77
N GLN A 397 -14.42 -9.66 -11.35
CA GLN A 397 -14.77 -9.35 -12.73
C GLN A 397 -14.00 -10.18 -13.77
N TYR A 398 -12.89 -10.80 -13.36
CA TYR A 398 -12.04 -11.63 -14.20
C TYR A 398 -12.27 -13.13 -13.99
N LEU A 399 -13.16 -13.51 -13.06
CA LEU A 399 -13.45 -14.91 -12.76
C LEU A 399 -13.85 -15.69 -14.02
N ILE A 400 -14.78 -15.14 -14.79
CA ILE A 400 -15.27 -15.74 -16.04
C ILE A 400 -14.17 -15.76 -17.12
N PRO A 401 -13.51 -14.63 -17.47
CA PRO A 401 -12.41 -14.64 -18.43
C PRO A 401 -11.30 -15.63 -18.11
N VAL A 402 -10.87 -15.70 -16.84
CA VAL A 402 -9.82 -16.63 -16.41
C VAL A 402 -10.30 -18.08 -16.50
N TYR A 403 -11.56 -18.34 -16.16
CA TYR A 403 -12.13 -19.68 -16.33
C TYR A 403 -12.10 -20.13 -17.80
N ASN A 404 -12.44 -19.22 -18.73
CA ASN A 404 -12.36 -19.49 -20.17
C ASN A 404 -10.92 -19.71 -20.63
N TYR A 405 -10.00 -18.84 -20.20
CA TYR A 405 -8.56 -19.01 -20.44
C TYR A 405 -8.07 -20.40 -20.02
N LEU A 406 -8.42 -20.86 -18.81
CA LEU A 406 -8.06 -22.20 -18.33
C LEU A 406 -8.61 -23.29 -19.27
N LEU A 407 -9.89 -23.24 -19.61
CA LEU A 407 -10.52 -24.26 -20.47
C LEU A 407 -9.90 -24.31 -21.87
N GLU A 408 -9.62 -23.15 -22.47
CA GLU A 408 -9.03 -23.06 -23.81
C GLU A 408 -7.59 -23.58 -23.82
N ASN A 409 -6.77 -23.15 -22.87
CA ASN A 409 -5.37 -23.58 -22.78
C ASN A 409 -5.26 -25.07 -22.44
N ILE A 410 -6.14 -25.61 -21.59
CA ILE A 410 -6.21 -27.06 -21.33
C ILE A 410 -6.59 -27.81 -22.62
N ALA A 411 -7.58 -27.33 -23.37
CA ALA A 411 -8.01 -27.97 -24.61
C ALA A 411 -6.92 -27.93 -25.70
N GLU A 412 -6.19 -26.82 -25.80
CA GLU A 412 -5.06 -26.67 -26.72
C GLU A 412 -3.88 -27.55 -26.32
N PHE A 413 -3.54 -27.59 -25.02
CA PHE A 413 -2.49 -28.46 -24.49
C PHE A 413 -2.76 -29.93 -24.84
N ASN A 414 -4.01 -30.40 -24.66
CA ASN A 414 -4.43 -31.75 -25.01
C ASN A 414 -4.30 -32.06 -26.51
N LYS A 415 -4.55 -31.09 -27.40
CA LYS A 415 -4.36 -31.27 -28.85
C LYS A 415 -2.89 -31.39 -29.22
N SER A 416 -2.03 -30.59 -28.59
CA SER A 416 -0.60 -30.51 -28.94
C SER A 416 0.22 -31.72 -28.52
N THR A 417 -0.19 -32.45 -27.48
CA THR A 417 0.64 -33.48 -26.85
C THR A 417 0.40 -34.90 -27.37
N ASN A 418 -0.68 -35.17 -28.12
CA ASN A 418 -1.10 -36.52 -28.55
C ASN A 418 -1.20 -37.58 -27.42
N GLN A 419 -0.94 -37.20 -26.16
CA GLN A 419 -1.00 -37.99 -24.94
C GLN A 419 -2.42 -37.96 -24.37
N ALA A 420 -3.39 -38.32 -25.21
CA ALA A 420 -4.80 -38.25 -24.85
C ALA A 420 -5.12 -39.11 -23.61
N ALA A 421 -4.43 -40.23 -23.37
CA ALA A 421 -4.76 -41.16 -22.29
C ALA A 421 -4.34 -40.70 -20.88
N GLU A 422 -3.14 -40.13 -20.70
CA GLU A 422 -2.63 -39.74 -19.37
C GLU A 422 -3.28 -38.44 -18.85
N PHE A 423 -3.62 -37.51 -19.75
CA PHE A 423 -4.23 -36.21 -19.43
C PHE A 423 -5.77 -36.22 -19.49
N GLN A 424 -6.40 -37.29 -19.99
CA GLN A 424 -7.86 -37.47 -20.03
C GLN A 424 -8.51 -37.39 -18.63
N SER A 425 -7.76 -37.75 -17.58
CA SER A 425 -8.22 -37.62 -16.19
C SER A 425 -8.36 -36.16 -15.73
N ALA A 426 -7.59 -35.22 -16.29
CA ALA A 426 -7.77 -33.78 -16.05
C ALA A 426 -8.97 -33.19 -16.82
N VAL A 427 -9.41 -33.86 -17.89
CA VAL A 427 -10.59 -33.48 -18.70
C VAL A 427 -11.91 -33.78 -17.97
N MET A 428 -11.87 -34.49 -16.84
CA MET A 428 -13.02 -34.75 -15.96
C MET A 428 -13.33 -33.61 -14.98
N ILE A 429 -12.76 -32.41 -15.17
CA ILE A 429 -13.44 -31.18 -14.72
C ILE A 429 -14.67 -31.05 -15.62
N LYS A 430 -15.84 -31.51 -15.15
CA LYS A 430 -17.11 -31.32 -15.84
C LYS A 430 -17.21 -29.87 -16.29
N SER A 431 -17.01 -29.69 -17.59
CA SER A 431 -17.16 -28.45 -18.30
C SER A 431 -18.59 -27.92 -18.06
N PRO A 432 -18.79 -26.72 -17.49
CA PRO A 432 -19.89 -25.88 -17.91
C PRO A 432 -19.53 -25.43 -19.32
N ARG A 433 -19.71 -26.37 -20.25
CA ARG A 433 -19.44 -26.18 -21.66
C ARG A 433 -20.38 -25.09 -22.11
N SER A 434 -19.85 -24.23 -22.96
CA SER A 434 -20.60 -23.29 -23.78
C SER A 434 -20.97 -22.02 -23.02
N PHE A 435 -20.01 -21.13 -22.72
CA PHE A 435 -20.36 -19.91 -21.98
C PHE A 435 -19.45 -18.63 -22.27
N PHE A 436 -19.38 -18.03 -23.49
CA PHE A 436 -19.67 -16.58 -23.85
C PHE A 436 -19.31 -16.45 -25.33
N LYS A 437 -20.24 -16.06 -26.22
CA LYS A 437 -20.03 -15.93 -27.69
C LYS A 437 -18.87 -14.95 -27.92
N ASP A 438 -17.62 -15.36 -27.86
CA ASP A 438 -16.93 -16.08 -28.94
C ASP A 438 -16.98 -17.61 -28.96
N LYS A 439 -17.45 -18.32 -27.91
CA LYS A 439 -17.68 -19.79 -27.93
C LYS A 439 -18.88 -20.26 -27.07
N ASN A 440 -20.09 -19.92 -27.52
CA ASN A 440 -21.37 -20.63 -27.27
C ASN A 440 -22.16 -20.51 -25.92
N TRP A 441 -22.52 -19.37 -25.31
CA TRP A 441 -23.75 -19.43 -24.42
C TRP A 441 -24.95 -19.69 -25.31
N THR A 442 -25.89 -20.52 -24.86
CA THR A 442 -27.24 -20.47 -25.40
C THR A 442 -27.83 -19.09 -25.11
N GLN A 443 -28.58 -18.53 -26.06
CA GLN A 443 -29.22 -17.21 -25.89
C GLN A 443 -30.03 -17.16 -24.58
N GLY A 444 -30.78 -18.24 -24.28
CA GLY A 444 -31.56 -18.33 -23.04
C GLY A 444 -30.75 -18.24 -21.74
N SER A 445 -29.47 -18.59 -21.75
CA SER A 445 -28.64 -18.41 -20.55
C SER A 445 -28.16 -16.96 -20.38
N ILE A 446 -27.91 -16.26 -21.50
CA ILE A 446 -27.56 -14.83 -21.50
C ILE A 446 -28.78 -14.07 -20.97
N ASP A 447 -29.96 -14.40 -21.51
CA ASP A 447 -31.22 -13.82 -21.11
C ASP A 447 -31.48 -14.06 -19.60
N ALA A 448 -31.24 -15.29 -19.10
CA ALA A 448 -31.39 -15.60 -17.67
C ALA A 448 -30.43 -14.80 -16.77
N VAL A 449 -29.19 -14.56 -17.18
CA VAL A 449 -28.26 -13.72 -16.41
C VAL A 449 -28.66 -12.25 -16.48
N GLN A 450 -29.10 -11.76 -17.65
CA GLN A 450 -29.60 -10.40 -17.80
C GLN A 450 -30.83 -10.18 -16.92
N GLU A 451 -31.80 -11.08 -16.96
CA GLU A 451 -33.01 -11.05 -16.13
C GLU A 451 -32.65 -11.04 -14.64
N LYS A 452 -31.76 -11.94 -14.21
CA LYS A 452 -31.31 -11.98 -12.81
C LYS A 452 -30.56 -10.69 -12.41
N THR A 453 -29.74 -10.14 -13.29
CA THR A 453 -29.02 -8.88 -13.03
C THR A 453 -29.99 -7.71 -12.93
N GLN A 454 -31.00 -7.67 -13.80
CA GLN A 454 -32.05 -6.65 -13.76
C GLN A 454 -32.88 -6.76 -12.47
N GLN A 455 -33.23 -7.97 -12.05
CA GLN A 455 -33.89 -8.22 -10.76
C GLN A 455 -33.04 -7.71 -9.59
N VAL A 456 -31.73 -7.98 -9.58
CA VAL A 456 -30.81 -7.45 -8.56
C VAL A 456 -30.77 -5.91 -8.59
N PHE A 457 -30.70 -5.33 -9.79
CA PHE A 457 -30.68 -3.88 -10.00
C PHE A 457 -31.92 -3.17 -9.43
N THR A 458 -33.09 -3.81 -9.36
CA THR A 458 -34.28 -3.20 -8.74
C THR A 458 -34.05 -2.74 -7.30
N ASN A 459 -33.14 -3.38 -6.55
CA ASN A 459 -32.78 -2.98 -5.19
C ASN A 459 -31.86 -1.74 -5.14
N TYR A 460 -31.31 -1.35 -6.28
CA TYR A 460 -30.40 -0.22 -6.46
C TYR A 460 -31.02 0.91 -7.29
N ALA A 461 -32.17 0.66 -7.91
CA ALA A 461 -32.86 1.63 -8.72
C ALA A 461 -33.24 2.83 -7.85
N ILE A 462 -32.71 3.99 -8.21
CA ILE A 462 -33.01 5.24 -7.50
C ILE A 462 -34.42 5.67 -7.91
N SER A 463 -35.33 5.79 -6.94
CA SER A 463 -36.65 6.36 -7.22
C SER A 463 -36.50 7.82 -7.65
N PRO A 464 -37.33 8.33 -8.59
CA PRO A 464 -37.29 9.76 -8.98
C PRO A 464 -37.42 10.74 -7.80
N VAL A 465 -37.97 10.26 -6.67
CA VAL A 465 -38.16 11.02 -5.42
C VAL A 465 -36.87 11.14 -4.59
N GLU A 466 -35.91 10.23 -4.73
CA GLU A 466 -34.63 10.21 -3.99
C GLU A 466 -33.53 11.04 -4.66
N MET A 467 -33.81 11.66 -5.81
CA MET A 467 -33.06 12.83 -6.25
C MET A 467 -33.35 14.00 -5.30
N SER A 468 -32.88 13.87 -4.06
CA SER A 468 -32.71 14.99 -3.14
C SER A 468 -31.89 16.03 -3.90
N PRO A 469 -32.38 17.26 -4.09
CA PRO A 469 -31.57 18.33 -4.64
C PRO A 469 -30.53 18.69 -3.58
N GLU A 470 -29.44 17.93 -3.48
CA GLU A 470 -28.32 18.31 -2.63
C GLU A 470 -27.66 19.56 -3.24
N LYS A 471 -28.00 20.69 -2.63
CA LYS A 471 -27.30 21.97 -2.67
C LYS A 471 -26.87 22.43 -4.06
N VAL A 472 -27.83 22.60 -4.97
CA VAL A 472 -27.77 23.78 -5.82
C VAL A 472 -27.95 24.97 -4.84
N PRO A 473 -27.03 25.95 -4.79
CA PRO A 473 -27.33 27.18 -4.09
C PRO A 473 -28.68 27.66 -4.61
N THR A 474 -29.67 27.80 -3.74
CA THR A 474 -30.92 28.49 -4.07
C THR A 474 -30.58 29.95 -4.36
N GLN A 475 -30.08 30.19 -5.56
CA GLN A 475 -29.94 31.48 -6.19
C GLN A 475 -30.02 31.25 -7.70
N GLU A 476 -31.21 31.51 -8.23
CA GLU A 476 -31.51 31.87 -9.62
C GLU A 476 -30.88 30.99 -10.71
N CYS A 477 -31.54 29.89 -11.08
CA CYS A 477 -31.32 29.30 -12.39
C CYS A 477 -32.65 28.98 -13.08
N SER A 478 -33.28 30.00 -13.65
CA SER A 478 -34.34 29.82 -14.65
C SER A 478 -34.14 30.66 -15.92
N THR A 479 -32.96 31.25 -16.13
CA THR A 479 -32.68 32.17 -17.25
C THR A 479 -31.43 31.80 -18.06
N SER A 480 -30.83 30.61 -17.85
CA SER A 480 -29.73 30.17 -18.71
C SER A 480 -30.23 29.89 -20.13
N LEU A 481 -29.67 30.60 -21.11
CA LEU A 481 -29.89 30.36 -22.55
C LEU A 481 -29.67 28.88 -22.90
N VAL A 482 -28.72 28.23 -22.25
CA VAL A 482 -28.42 26.80 -22.41
C VAL A 482 -29.62 25.95 -22.00
N ALA A 483 -30.22 26.18 -20.82
CA ALA A 483 -31.40 25.44 -20.38
C ALA A 483 -32.61 25.66 -21.32
N GLN A 484 -32.75 26.86 -21.89
CA GLN A 484 -33.81 27.17 -22.86
C GLN A 484 -33.58 26.50 -24.23
N LEU A 485 -32.33 26.41 -24.70
CA LEU A 485 -31.95 25.76 -25.95
C LEU A 485 -32.14 24.23 -25.90
N TYR A 486 -31.95 23.61 -24.74
CA TYR A 486 -32.04 22.15 -24.58
C TYR A 486 -33.39 21.63 -24.07
N LYS A 487 -34.38 22.49 -23.83
CA LYS A 487 -35.76 22.15 -23.37
C LYS A 487 -36.50 21.10 -24.23
N LYS A 488 -36.02 20.82 -25.45
CA LYS A 488 -36.65 19.90 -26.42
C LYS A 488 -35.88 18.59 -26.66
N ARG A 489 -34.78 18.29 -25.95
CA ARG A 489 -34.19 16.95 -26.06
C ARG A 489 -35.14 15.94 -25.38
N LYS A 490 -35.68 15.00 -26.16
CA LYS A 490 -36.34 13.81 -25.60
C LYS A 490 -35.40 13.19 -24.59
N LEU A 491 -35.81 13.17 -23.32
CA LEU A 491 -35.16 12.35 -22.31
C LEU A 491 -35.29 10.90 -22.78
N ASP A 492 -34.20 10.13 -22.73
CA ASP A 492 -34.27 8.69 -23.02
C ASP A 492 -35.14 8.05 -21.93
N GLU A 493 -36.33 7.58 -22.32
CA GLU A 493 -37.33 6.99 -21.41
C GLU A 493 -36.92 5.59 -20.92
N ARG A 494 -35.84 5.02 -21.48
CA ARG A 494 -35.29 3.73 -21.07
C ARG A 494 -34.80 3.76 -19.62
N SER A 495 -34.96 2.62 -18.92
CA SER A 495 -34.40 2.46 -17.58
C SER A 495 -32.87 2.64 -17.60
N GLU A 496 -32.29 3.01 -16.47
CA GLU A 496 -30.83 3.11 -16.33
C GLU A 496 -30.11 1.83 -16.79
N PHE A 497 -30.66 0.66 -16.45
CA PHE A 497 -30.17 -0.64 -16.86
C PHE A 497 -30.20 -0.82 -18.39
N ASP A 498 -31.32 -0.49 -19.04
CA ASP A 498 -31.47 -0.61 -20.50
C ASP A 498 -30.54 0.36 -21.25
N ARG A 499 -30.35 1.58 -20.72
CA ARG A 499 -29.40 2.56 -21.25
C ARG A 499 -27.97 2.02 -21.18
N TYR A 500 -27.59 1.41 -20.06
CA TYR A 500 -26.27 0.78 -19.91
C TYR A 500 -26.10 -0.40 -20.86
N MET A 501 -27.10 -1.27 -20.97
CA MET A 501 -27.03 -2.43 -21.87
C MET A 501 -26.97 -2.06 -23.35
N ALA A 502 -27.47 -0.88 -23.73
CA ALA A 502 -27.37 -0.36 -25.08
C ALA A 502 -26.02 0.30 -25.40
N LEU A 503 -25.12 0.47 -24.42
CA LEU A 503 -23.79 1.01 -24.68
C LEU A 503 -22.97 0.04 -25.54
N PRO A 504 -22.09 0.57 -26.42
CA PRO A 504 -21.14 -0.28 -27.11
C PRO A 504 -20.22 -0.97 -26.11
N VAL A 505 -19.84 -2.21 -26.40
CA VAL A 505 -18.85 -2.95 -25.61
C VAL A 505 -17.54 -2.16 -25.64
N ILE A 506 -17.05 -1.81 -24.45
CA ILE A 506 -15.80 -1.10 -24.30
C ILE A 506 -14.66 -2.10 -24.50
N ALA A 507 -13.71 -1.74 -25.36
CA ALA A 507 -12.52 -2.55 -25.57
C ALA A 507 -11.80 -2.81 -24.24
N HIS A 508 -11.40 -4.06 -24.01
CA HIS A 508 -10.74 -4.47 -22.77
C HIS A 508 -9.38 -3.79 -22.56
N GLU A 509 -8.79 -3.27 -23.63
CA GLU A 509 -7.51 -2.56 -23.63
C GLU A 509 -7.56 -1.33 -24.54
N ASN A 510 -6.87 -0.28 -24.14
CA ASN A 510 -6.58 0.88 -25.00
C ASN A 510 -5.06 1.10 -25.02
N ASN A 511 -4.41 0.96 -26.17
CA ASN A 511 -2.96 1.04 -26.32
C ASN A 511 -2.15 0.09 -25.38
N GLY A 512 -2.65 -1.12 -25.17
CA GLY A 512 -2.01 -2.12 -24.29
C GLY A 512 -2.19 -1.85 -22.78
N VAL A 513 -3.01 -0.87 -22.40
CA VAL A 513 -3.39 -0.63 -21.01
C VAL A 513 -4.79 -1.23 -20.76
N PRO A 514 -4.92 -2.18 -19.82
CA PRO A 514 -6.23 -2.71 -19.43
C PRO A 514 -7.17 -1.61 -18.96
N CYS A 515 -8.41 -1.62 -19.45
CA CYS A 515 -9.43 -0.66 -19.04
C CYS A 515 -9.72 -0.82 -17.54
N ASN A 516 -9.42 0.21 -16.74
CA ASN A 516 -9.73 0.22 -15.32
C ASN A 516 -11.25 0.46 -15.12
N ARG A 517 -11.99 -0.61 -14.80
CA ARG A 517 -13.45 -0.52 -14.62
C ARG A 517 -13.85 0.40 -13.47
N LEU A 518 -13.01 0.57 -12.44
CA LEU A 518 -13.31 1.50 -11.34
C LEU A 518 -13.27 2.95 -11.83
N GLU A 519 -12.29 3.30 -12.67
CA GLU A 519 -12.21 4.63 -13.30
C GLU A 519 -13.37 4.87 -14.26
N TRP A 520 -13.77 3.83 -15.01
CA TRP A 520 -14.94 3.93 -15.88
C TRP A 520 -16.21 4.24 -15.08
N TRP A 521 -16.46 3.50 -14.00
CA TRP A 521 -17.63 3.76 -13.18
C TRP A 521 -17.55 5.11 -12.47
N LYS A 522 -16.37 5.55 -12.03
CA LYS A 522 -16.15 6.90 -11.50
C LYS A 522 -16.54 7.98 -12.50
N ALA A 523 -16.17 7.82 -13.76
CA ALA A 523 -16.49 8.78 -14.82
C ALA A 523 -17.98 8.76 -15.23
N ASN A 524 -18.68 7.65 -15.01
CA ASN A 524 -20.06 7.44 -15.45
C ASN A 524 -21.09 7.37 -14.31
N GLU A 525 -20.67 7.59 -13.06
CA GLU A 525 -21.53 7.52 -11.88
C GLU A 525 -22.72 8.48 -11.96
N SER A 526 -22.53 9.69 -12.50
CA SER A 526 -23.63 10.63 -12.69
C SER A 526 -24.66 10.19 -13.73
N GLN A 527 -24.25 9.38 -14.72
CA GLN A 527 -25.13 8.86 -15.77
C GLN A 527 -25.86 7.60 -15.36
N PHE A 528 -25.21 6.79 -14.50
CA PHE A 528 -25.67 5.50 -14.01
C PHE A 528 -25.49 5.38 -12.48
N PRO A 529 -26.23 6.16 -11.67
CA PRO A 529 -26.00 6.23 -10.23
C PRO A 529 -26.41 4.95 -9.48
N GLY A 530 -27.49 4.28 -9.88
CA GLY A 530 -27.92 3.01 -9.27
C GLY A 530 -26.97 1.86 -9.61
N LEU A 531 -26.56 1.75 -10.88
CA LEU A 531 -25.60 0.75 -11.36
C LEU A 531 -24.19 1.02 -10.82
N ALA A 532 -23.81 2.28 -10.62
CA ALA A 532 -22.57 2.64 -9.94
C ALA A 532 -22.57 2.13 -8.50
N LYS A 533 -23.66 2.35 -7.75
CA LYS A 533 -23.83 1.80 -6.39
C LYS A 533 -23.76 0.27 -6.40
N MET A 534 -24.48 -0.38 -7.30
CA MET A 534 -24.42 -1.84 -7.48
C MET A 534 -23.00 -2.32 -7.80
N SER A 535 -22.30 -1.62 -8.68
CA SER A 535 -20.95 -2.01 -9.10
C SER A 535 -19.94 -1.88 -7.98
N ARG A 536 -20.03 -0.86 -7.12
CA ARG A 536 -19.19 -0.75 -5.92
C ARG A 536 -19.36 -1.96 -5.00
N ASP A 537 -20.60 -2.38 -4.78
CA ASP A 537 -20.90 -3.50 -3.87
C ASP A 537 -20.35 -4.83 -4.39
N TYR A 538 -20.55 -5.12 -5.67
CA TYR A 538 -20.19 -6.43 -6.23
C TYR A 538 -18.72 -6.52 -6.64
N LEU A 539 -18.14 -5.46 -7.24
CA LEU A 539 -16.72 -5.45 -7.64
C LEU A 539 -15.78 -5.51 -6.44
N ALA A 540 -16.22 -5.08 -5.26
CA ALA A 540 -15.45 -5.20 -4.02
C ALA A 540 -15.18 -6.65 -3.62
N THR A 541 -15.94 -7.63 -4.14
CA THR A 541 -15.78 -9.04 -3.81
C THR A 541 -14.44 -9.56 -4.36
N PRO A 542 -13.55 -10.13 -3.53
CA PRO A 542 -12.37 -10.80 -4.04
C PRO A 542 -12.74 -12.17 -4.64
N ALA A 543 -12.06 -12.57 -5.71
CA ALA A 543 -12.22 -13.91 -6.28
C ALA A 543 -11.57 -15.01 -5.39
N THR A 544 -10.60 -14.63 -4.56
CA THR A 544 -9.77 -15.55 -3.75
C THR A 544 -9.67 -15.08 -2.30
N SER A 545 -9.29 -16.00 -1.40
CA SER A 545 -8.94 -15.68 0.00
C SER A 545 -7.49 -15.18 0.18
N ALA A 546 -6.75 -14.97 -0.92
CA ALA A 546 -5.36 -14.51 -0.91
C ALA A 546 -5.08 -13.25 -0.06
N PRO A 547 -6.01 -12.28 0.07
CA PRO A 547 -5.90 -11.21 1.07
C PRO A 547 -5.52 -11.66 2.47
N SER A 548 -6.13 -12.74 2.95
CA SER A 548 -5.87 -13.33 4.27
C SER A 548 -4.57 -14.13 4.28
N GLU A 549 -4.18 -14.78 3.18
CA GLU A 549 -2.87 -15.44 3.06
C GLU A 549 -1.68 -14.48 3.19
N ARG A 550 -1.82 -13.26 2.65
CA ARG A 550 -0.80 -12.21 2.83
C ARG A 550 -0.66 -11.83 4.29
N ALA A 551 -1.77 -11.74 5.03
CA ALA A 551 -1.73 -11.48 6.47
C ALA A 551 -0.99 -12.60 7.23
N PHE A 552 -1.19 -13.87 6.86
CA PHE A 552 -0.47 -15.00 7.47
C PHE A 552 1.05 -14.92 7.28
N SER A 553 1.52 -14.35 6.17
CA SER A 553 2.96 -14.21 5.91
C SER A 553 3.63 -13.25 6.89
N SER A 554 2.98 -12.13 7.23
CA SER A 554 3.44 -11.23 8.30
C SER A 554 3.28 -11.87 9.68
N ALA A 555 2.15 -12.54 9.95
CA ALA A 555 1.91 -13.19 11.24
C ALA A 555 2.98 -14.26 11.57
N LYS A 556 3.54 -14.95 10.56
CA LYS A 556 4.66 -15.90 10.74
C LYS A 556 5.87 -15.28 11.44
N LEU A 557 6.16 -14.01 11.16
CA LEU A 557 7.26 -13.30 11.81
C LEU A 557 6.95 -13.08 13.29
N LEU A 558 5.72 -12.65 13.61
CA LEU A 558 5.27 -12.39 14.98
C LEU A 558 5.10 -13.65 15.86
N ILE A 559 4.83 -14.81 15.25
CA ILE A 559 4.64 -16.09 15.95
C ILE A 559 5.97 -16.84 16.17
N GLY A 560 7.04 -16.45 15.47
CA GLY A 560 8.34 -17.10 15.55
C GLY A 560 8.96 -17.10 16.96
N ASN A 561 9.88 -18.04 17.20
CA ASN A 561 10.54 -18.28 18.51
C ASN A 561 11.17 -17.02 19.16
N ARG A 562 11.44 -15.96 18.40
CA ARG A 562 12.03 -14.71 18.91
C ARG A 562 11.02 -13.77 19.60
N TYR A 563 9.72 -13.90 19.34
CA TYR A 563 8.72 -12.88 19.68
C TYR A 563 7.79 -13.28 20.84
N LYS A 564 7.44 -14.58 20.98
CA LYS A 564 6.55 -15.14 22.03
C LYS A 564 5.36 -14.25 22.39
N LEU A 565 4.70 -13.65 21.39
CA LEU A 565 3.52 -12.80 21.61
C LEU A 565 2.27 -13.65 21.86
N SER A 566 1.37 -13.16 22.72
CA SER A 566 0.05 -13.75 22.89
C SER A 566 -0.79 -13.59 21.63
N SER A 567 -1.74 -14.51 21.39
CA SER A 567 -2.65 -14.45 20.23
C SER A 567 -3.40 -13.12 20.12
N GLY A 568 -3.87 -12.54 21.23
CA GLY A 568 -4.51 -11.22 21.24
C GLY A 568 -3.59 -10.10 20.71
N THR A 569 -2.32 -10.12 21.12
CA THR A 569 -1.33 -9.13 20.69
C THR A 569 -0.93 -9.29 19.23
N ILE A 570 -0.90 -10.54 18.74
CA ILE A 570 -0.75 -10.79 17.31
C ILE A 570 -1.94 -10.20 16.55
N SER A 571 -3.18 -10.39 17.04
CA SER A 571 -4.36 -9.80 16.41
C SER A 571 -4.29 -8.27 16.38
N GLU A 572 -3.99 -7.64 17.51
CA GLU A 572 -3.80 -6.19 17.62
C GLU A 572 -2.79 -5.66 16.57
N CYS A 573 -1.61 -6.26 16.47
CA CYS A 573 -0.58 -5.86 15.51
C CYS A 573 -1.02 -6.07 14.05
N MET A 574 -1.65 -7.21 13.74
CA MET A 574 -2.10 -7.54 12.39
C MET A 574 -3.20 -6.57 11.90
N CYS A 575 -4.13 -6.23 12.79
CA CYS A 575 -5.16 -5.22 12.55
C CYS A 575 -4.53 -3.83 12.32
N LEU A 576 -3.72 -3.35 13.27
CA LEU A 576 -3.08 -2.03 13.17
C LEU A 576 -2.25 -1.87 11.90
N LYS A 577 -1.46 -2.89 11.53
CA LYS A 577 -0.70 -2.92 10.27
C LYS A 577 -1.60 -2.80 9.05
N SER A 578 -2.72 -3.53 9.04
CA SER A 578 -3.68 -3.45 7.94
C SER A 578 -4.33 -2.06 7.85
N TRP A 579 -4.65 -1.45 8.98
CA TRP A 579 -5.34 -0.17 9.05
C TRP A 579 -4.41 1.01 8.71
N ALA A 580 -3.15 0.97 9.15
CA ALA A 580 -2.14 1.94 8.78
C ALA A 580 -1.85 1.93 7.27
N LYS A 581 -1.85 0.73 6.64
CA LYS A 581 -1.67 0.61 5.18
C LYS A 581 -2.82 1.25 4.39
N SER A 582 -4.04 1.23 4.91
CA SER A 582 -5.22 1.78 4.22
C SER A 582 -5.32 3.30 4.35
N LYS A 583 -4.79 3.88 5.44
CA LYS A 583 -4.87 5.31 5.79
C LYS A 583 -6.30 5.84 5.96
N ILE A 584 -7.24 4.98 6.32
CA ILE A 584 -8.66 5.33 6.43
C ILE A 584 -9.05 5.72 7.85
N LEU A 585 -8.29 5.23 8.83
CA LEU A 585 -8.55 5.43 10.26
C LEU A 585 -7.52 6.37 10.90
N ASP A 586 -6.82 7.16 10.08
CA ASP A 586 -5.78 8.11 10.51
C ASP A 586 -6.39 9.46 10.88
#